data_AF-A0A6C0U568-F1
#
_entry.id   AF-A0A6C0U568-F1
#
_cell.length_a   1.000
_cell.length_b   1.000
_cell.length_c   1.000
_cell.angle_alpha   90.00
_cell.angle_beta   90.00
_cell.angle_gamma   90.00
#
_symmetry.space_group_name_H-M   'P 1'
#
loop_
_entity.id
_entity.type
_entity.pdbx_description
1 polymer ?
#
loop_
_entity_poly.entity_id
_entity_poly.type
_entity_poly.pdbx_seq_one_letter_code
_entity_poly.pdbx_strand_id
1 'polypeptide(L)'
;MTGITSVGLKKVRKIQRAEEILNAAGIQFSRKNLSNGYSIFTILFQDTAWIQGVLAKSNNGKGFGPWVLQLTAEARTALVEETRYWDSHSRKKSWVYYSVDNDNITWLSTAAALSGYTPSIHYDRPNNGGRTLLSALNIKTTNTAHLEPSNVSEEAHYHGPVYCPTTTTGYFLYRHNGRIAVTGNSNPQNLQRGSEHRKSIMAPDGYMIVVADQSNIEGRMNAWFNQEHKMLEVFADPTRDLYCEFGEQVFGYPITAEEHPDQRFVSKTCILGLGYQTGAPKLQRTLYVGSKGRINLPLEQCMDIVWNQYRGGYSKITEGWERAQQAIGEMITLKPGEETQWGCLRIQHKRIKLPNGMYLNYPGLKASEDERGRIQFSYWNGEFITNLYGGKLMENIIQALARIVIAMNMLDINRWLLKNRDRYGALARVVLTVHDEILAIGLSEHAAEIFAKMKEFMSRIPSWADNGTLVLKAEGGFDKCYSK
;
A
#
# COMPACT_ATOMS: atom_id res chain seq x y z
N MET A 1 19.50 36.30 9.12
CA MET A 1 19.35 37.28 10.22
C MET A 1 19.27 36.54 11.54
N THR A 2 20.15 36.83 12.48
CA THR A 2 19.98 36.46 13.88
C THR A 2 18.79 37.21 14.43
N GLY A 3 17.84 36.52 15.04
CA GLY A 3 16.70 37.16 15.69
C GLY A 3 16.71 36.87 17.18
N ILE A 4 16.03 37.75 17.90
CA ILE A 4 16.00 37.78 19.36
C ILE A 4 14.56 37.56 19.80
N THR A 5 14.34 36.67 20.77
CA THR A 5 13.06 36.57 21.48
C THR A 5 13.29 36.65 22.98
N SER A 6 12.25 37.05 23.72
CA SER A 6 12.32 37.15 25.18
C SER A 6 11.17 36.40 25.84
N VAL A 7 11.49 35.62 26.88
CA VAL A 7 10.51 34.86 27.66
C VAL A 7 10.69 35.12 29.14
N GLY A 8 9.60 35.47 29.84
CA GLY A 8 9.59 35.70 31.28
C GLY A 8 9.09 34.50 32.06
N LEU A 9 9.88 34.00 33.01
CA LEU A 9 9.55 32.85 33.85
C LEU A 9 9.66 33.22 35.34
N LYS A 10 8.65 32.87 36.14
CA LYS A 10 8.61 33.17 37.59
C LYS A 10 8.95 31.98 38.49
N LYS A 11 8.56 30.76 38.08
CA LYS A 11 8.73 29.55 38.91
C LYS A 11 10.16 29.03 38.80
N VAL A 12 10.85 28.84 39.93
CA VAL A 12 12.24 28.35 40.00
C VAL A 12 12.47 27.10 39.15
N ARG A 13 11.60 26.09 39.27
CA ARG A 13 11.67 24.86 38.45
C ARG A 13 11.63 25.10 36.93
N LYS A 14 10.84 26.08 36.47
CA LYS A 14 10.72 26.41 35.05
C LYS A 14 11.94 27.18 34.56
N ILE A 15 12.48 28.05 35.41
CA ILE A 15 13.70 28.81 35.15
C ILE A 15 14.88 27.83 34.97
N GLN A 16 15.06 26.90 35.90
CA GLN A 16 16.11 25.88 35.80
C GLN A 16 15.94 25.01 34.55
N ARG A 17 14.72 24.52 34.28
CA ARG A 17 14.45 23.72 33.09
C ARG A 17 14.74 24.45 31.78
N ALA A 18 14.43 25.75 31.71
CA ALA A 18 14.77 26.58 30.55
C ALA A 18 16.28 26.67 30.32
N GLU A 19 17.07 26.88 31.39
CA GLU A 19 18.53 26.90 31.31
C GLU A 19 19.09 25.56 30.83
N GLU A 20 18.58 24.45 31.38
CA GLU A 20 18.99 23.09 30.98
C GLU A 20 18.79 22.86 29.48
N ILE A 21 17.59 23.17 28.95
CA ILE A 21 17.26 22.93 27.54
C ILE A 21 18.08 23.82 26.61
N LEU A 22 18.21 25.11 26.93
CA LEU A 22 18.96 26.05 26.10
C LEU A 22 20.44 25.68 26.04
N ASN A 23 21.03 25.31 27.17
CA ASN A 23 22.41 24.82 27.24
C ASN A 23 22.58 23.51 26.46
N ALA A 24 21.68 22.53 26.66
CA ALA A 24 21.73 21.25 25.95
C ALA A 24 21.59 21.40 24.44
N ALA A 25 20.81 22.38 23.99
CA ALA A 25 20.63 22.70 22.57
C ALA A 25 21.77 23.56 21.99
N GLY A 26 22.74 24.00 22.80
CA GLY A 26 23.81 24.90 22.37
C GLY A 26 23.32 26.29 21.94
N ILE A 27 22.15 26.71 22.44
CA ILE A 27 21.53 27.99 22.06
C ILE A 27 22.04 29.08 23.00
N GLN A 28 22.54 30.18 22.44
CA GLN A 28 23.00 31.31 23.24
C GLN A 28 21.82 32.07 23.87
N PHE A 29 21.93 32.37 25.16
CA PHE A 29 20.94 33.18 25.88
C PHE A 29 21.57 34.04 26.97
N SER A 30 20.89 35.11 27.36
CA SER A 30 21.18 35.86 28.58
C SER A 30 19.97 35.84 29.50
N ARG A 31 20.22 35.93 30.81
CA ARG A 31 19.18 35.92 31.85
C ARG A 31 19.29 37.17 32.71
N LYS A 32 18.17 37.86 32.91
CA LYS A 32 18.05 39.00 33.84
C LYS A 32 16.95 38.73 34.86
N ASN A 33 17.29 38.76 36.14
CA ASN A 33 16.31 38.66 37.23
C ASN A 33 15.67 40.04 37.48
N LEU A 34 14.35 40.09 37.60
CA LEU A 34 13.57 41.29 37.90
C LEU A 34 13.14 41.31 39.37
N SER A 35 12.94 42.51 39.90
CA SER A 35 12.51 42.73 41.30
C SER A 35 11.15 42.10 41.63
N ASN A 36 10.29 41.89 40.63
CA ASN A 36 8.97 41.25 40.77
C ASN A 36 9.01 39.70 40.80
N GLY A 37 10.21 39.12 40.84
CA GLY A 37 10.45 37.68 40.92
C GLY A 37 10.44 36.94 39.58
N TYR A 38 10.36 37.66 38.45
CA TYR A 38 10.52 37.06 37.12
C TYR A 38 12.00 37.01 36.69
N SER A 39 12.39 35.95 36.00
CA SER A 39 13.62 35.86 35.22
C SER A 39 13.26 36.03 33.74
N ILE A 40 13.83 37.05 33.10
CA ILE A 40 13.71 37.26 31.66
C ILE A 40 14.88 36.57 30.97
N PHE A 41 14.57 35.62 30.09
CA PHE A 41 15.50 35.00 29.17
C PHE A 41 15.46 35.74 27.85
N THR A 42 16.61 36.22 27.38
CA THR A 42 16.79 36.77 26.03
C THR A 42 17.54 35.73 25.23
N ILE A 43 16.89 35.13 24.23
CA ILE A 43 17.40 33.96 23.53
C ILE A 43 17.76 34.35 22.09
N LEU A 44 18.96 33.95 21.69
CA LEU A 44 19.56 34.21 20.38
C LEU A 44 19.48 32.93 19.55
N PHE A 45 18.84 33.00 18.39
CA PHE A 45 18.76 31.86 17.48
C PHE A 45 19.22 32.25 16.07
N GLN A 46 19.82 31.29 15.38
CA GLN A 46 20.06 31.37 13.94
C GLN A 46 18.81 30.87 13.21
N ASP A 47 18.31 31.67 12.27
CA ASP A 47 17.06 31.47 11.52
C ASP A 47 15.76 31.62 12.35
N THR A 48 15.16 32.82 12.28
CA THR A 48 14.04 33.23 13.13
C THR A 48 12.70 33.31 12.43
N ALA A 49 12.67 33.19 11.10
CA ALA A 49 11.44 33.33 10.33
C ALA A 49 10.43 32.23 10.68
N TRP A 50 10.88 31.00 10.87
CA TRP A 50 10.00 29.87 11.17
C TRP A 50 9.53 29.88 12.63
N ILE A 51 10.42 30.15 13.60
CA ILE A 51 10.07 30.22 15.04
C ILE A 51 9.12 31.39 15.30
N GLN A 52 9.41 32.57 14.74
CA GLN A 52 8.51 33.72 14.87
C GLN A 52 7.19 33.45 14.16
N GLY A 53 7.20 32.78 13.01
CA GLY A 53 5.99 32.35 12.31
C GLY A 53 5.14 31.37 13.12
N VAL A 54 5.75 30.49 13.92
CA VAL A 54 5.06 29.57 14.84
C VAL A 54 4.50 30.32 16.06
N LEU A 55 5.32 31.16 16.70
CA LEU A 55 4.93 31.92 17.90
C LEU A 55 3.85 32.97 17.59
N ALA A 56 3.90 33.61 16.42
CA ALA A 56 2.88 34.58 15.99
C ALA A 56 1.51 33.95 15.70
N LYS A 57 1.47 32.64 15.38
CA LYS A 57 0.24 31.87 15.14
C LYS A 57 -0.40 31.32 16.43
N SER A 58 0.22 31.57 17.58
CA SER A 58 -0.22 31.06 18.87
C SER A 58 -0.90 32.15 19.69
N ASN A 59 -1.99 31.82 20.39
CA ASN A 59 -2.76 32.74 21.24
C ASN A 59 -1.84 33.43 22.27
N ASN A 60 -1.41 34.66 22.00
CA ASN A 60 -0.40 35.41 22.77
C ASN A 60 0.92 34.65 23.03
N GLY A 61 1.42 33.86 22.08
CA GLY A 61 2.70 33.15 22.23
C GLY A 61 2.63 31.82 23.01
N LYS A 62 1.42 31.39 23.43
CA LYS A 62 1.23 30.26 24.38
C LYS A 62 0.28 29.16 23.88
N GLY A 63 -0.26 29.32 22.68
CA GLY A 63 -1.23 28.39 22.07
C GLY A 63 -0.61 27.31 21.17
N PHE A 64 -1.05 26.07 21.32
CA PHE A 64 -0.83 25.02 20.32
C PHE A 64 -1.85 25.17 19.19
N GLY A 65 -1.40 24.88 17.96
CA GLY A 65 -2.20 25.03 16.75
C GLY A 65 -1.82 24.00 15.69
N PRO A 66 -2.40 24.07 14.48
CA PRO A 66 -2.07 23.16 13.37
C PRO A 66 -0.57 23.10 13.03
N TRP A 67 0.18 24.14 13.40
CA TRP A 67 1.62 24.22 13.22
C TRP A 67 2.39 23.06 13.88
N VAL A 68 1.85 22.41 14.92
CA VAL A 68 2.50 21.23 15.54
C VAL A 68 2.67 20.07 14.56
N LEU A 69 1.85 20.03 13.50
CA LEU A 69 1.95 19.04 12.42
C LEU A 69 3.10 19.33 11.44
N GLN A 70 3.61 20.57 11.44
CA GLN A 70 4.73 20.98 10.59
C GLN A 70 6.08 20.63 11.22
N LEU A 71 6.10 20.21 12.49
CA LEU A 71 7.29 19.76 13.18
C LEU A 71 7.74 18.38 12.68
N THR A 72 9.05 18.16 12.64
CA THR A 72 9.60 16.81 12.46
C THR A 72 9.12 15.88 13.57
N ALA A 73 9.22 14.57 13.38
CA ALA A 73 8.80 13.60 14.39
C ALA A 73 9.54 13.81 15.72
N GLU A 74 10.84 14.10 15.65
CA GLU A 74 11.73 14.34 16.79
C GLU A 74 11.33 15.63 17.51
N ALA A 75 11.16 16.74 16.78
CA ALA A 75 10.77 18.02 17.36
C ALA A 75 9.38 17.96 18.02
N ARG A 76 8.43 17.25 17.39
CA ARG A 76 7.08 17.05 17.95
C ARG A 76 7.11 16.19 19.20
N THR A 77 7.88 15.10 19.21
CA THR A 77 8.06 14.25 20.40
C THR A 77 8.70 15.04 21.53
N ALA A 78 9.76 15.80 21.25
CA ALA A 78 10.39 16.67 22.24
C ALA A 78 9.40 17.68 22.82
N LEU A 79 8.58 18.34 21.99
CA LEU A 79 7.52 19.24 22.47
C LEU A 79 6.55 18.54 23.42
N VAL A 80 6.08 17.34 23.07
CA VAL A 80 5.13 16.55 23.88
C VAL A 80 5.76 16.17 25.21
N GLU A 81 6.97 15.59 25.21
CA GLU A 81 7.68 15.18 26.42
C GLU A 81 7.94 16.37 27.33
N GLU A 82 8.33 17.50 26.75
CA GLU A 82 8.72 18.67 27.50
C GLU A 82 7.54 19.23 28.30
N THR A 83 6.29 19.07 27.83
CA THR A 83 5.07 19.49 28.58
C THR A 83 5.00 18.92 30.01
N ARG A 84 5.65 17.78 30.29
CA ARG A 84 5.80 17.18 31.62
C ARG A 84 6.40 18.13 32.65
N TYR A 85 7.28 19.04 32.23
CA TYR A 85 8.04 19.92 33.11
C TYR A 85 7.43 21.32 33.24
N TRP A 86 6.38 21.64 32.48
CA TRP A 86 5.76 22.98 32.46
C TRP A 86 4.46 23.02 33.24
N ASP A 87 3.33 22.97 32.55
CA ASP A 87 1.97 23.14 33.09
C ASP A 87 1.25 21.80 33.25
N SER A 88 2.02 20.76 33.59
CA SER A 88 1.52 19.41 33.83
C SER A 88 1.75 18.94 35.27
N HIS A 89 0.93 17.98 35.69
CA HIS A 89 1.17 17.17 36.87
C HIS A 89 1.66 15.77 36.47
N SER A 90 2.87 15.42 36.88
CA SER A 90 3.62 14.28 36.35
C SER A 90 3.61 13.09 37.32
N ARG A 91 3.45 11.89 36.76
CA ARG A 91 3.51 10.58 37.44
C ARG A 91 4.54 9.70 36.73
N LYS A 92 4.86 8.53 37.30
CA LYS A 92 5.93 7.64 36.79
C LYS A 92 5.74 7.24 35.31
N LYS A 93 4.52 6.96 34.86
CA LYS A 93 4.19 6.49 33.50
C LYS A 93 3.21 7.38 32.74
N SER A 94 2.89 8.56 33.27
CA SER A 94 1.96 9.49 32.64
C SER A 94 2.11 10.90 33.19
N TRP A 95 1.56 11.89 32.50
CA TRP A 95 1.40 13.24 33.04
C TRP A 95 0.10 13.85 32.54
N VAL A 96 -0.46 14.75 33.34
CA VAL A 96 -1.73 15.42 33.04
C VAL A 96 -1.47 16.89 32.80
N TYR A 97 -1.69 17.34 31.57
CA TYR A 97 -1.64 18.75 31.16
C TYR A 97 -3.03 19.38 31.30
N TYR A 98 -3.11 20.56 31.91
CA TYR A 98 -4.37 21.27 32.14
C TYR A 98 -4.43 22.57 31.34
N SER A 99 -5.55 22.84 30.69
CA SER A 99 -5.77 24.09 29.98
C SER A 99 -7.25 24.45 29.94
N VAL A 100 -7.53 25.75 30.05
CA VAL A 100 -8.85 26.34 29.76
C VAL A 100 -9.05 26.63 28.27
N ASP A 101 -7.94 26.65 27.52
CA ASP A 101 -7.94 26.74 26.07
C ASP A 101 -8.06 25.33 25.47
N ASN A 102 -9.17 25.07 24.80
CA ASN A 102 -9.46 23.79 24.16
C ASN A 102 -8.56 23.52 22.95
N ASP A 103 -8.04 24.55 22.27
CA ASP A 103 -7.10 24.36 21.16
C ASP A 103 -5.78 23.78 21.66
N ASN A 104 -5.33 24.18 22.86
CA ASN A 104 -4.14 23.58 23.48
C ASN A 104 -4.32 22.08 23.71
N ILE A 105 -5.44 21.69 24.29
CA ILE A 105 -5.76 20.27 24.56
C ILE A 105 -5.86 19.50 23.25
N THR A 106 -6.54 20.09 22.26
CA THR A 106 -6.75 19.52 20.93
C THR A 106 -5.42 19.31 20.20
N TRP A 107 -4.59 20.33 20.04
CA TRP A 107 -3.36 20.19 19.28
C TRP A 107 -2.28 19.42 20.03
N LEU A 108 -2.19 19.54 21.35
CA LEU A 108 -1.24 18.73 22.14
C LEU A 108 -1.63 17.24 22.17
N SER A 109 -2.93 16.92 22.26
CA SER A 109 -3.37 15.52 22.15
C SER A 109 -3.04 14.94 20.77
N THR A 110 -3.17 15.74 19.70
CA THR A 110 -2.75 15.36 18.34
C THR A 110 -1.26 15.06 18.29
N ALA A 111 -0.45 15.98 18.80
CA ALA A 111 1.00 15.82 18.81
C ALA A 111 1.41 14.57 19.58
N ALA A 112 0.79 14.33 20.74
CA ALA A 112 1.05 13.15 21.56
C ALA A 112 0.73 11.83 20.82
N ALA A 113 -0.44 11.74 20.18
CA ALA A 113 -0.80 10.56 19.39
C ALA A 113 0.18 10.30 18.24
N LEU A 114 0.55 11.36 17.49
CA LEU A 114 1.51 11.28 16.39
C LEU A 114 2.96 11.03 16.82
N SER A 115 3.24 11.15 18.12
CA SER A 115 4.54 10.87 18.72
C SER A 115 4.57 9.53 19.47
N GLY A 116 3.53 8.70 19.30
CA GLY A 116 3.49 7.33 19.87
C GLY A 116 3.02 7.25 21.33
N TYR A 117 2.48 8.33 21.89
CA TYR A 117 1.87 8.31 23.21
C TYR A 117 0.37 8.01 23.14
N THR A 118 -0.22 7.63 24.28
CA THR A 118 -1.66 7.40 24.41
C THR A 118 -2.32 8.58 25.16
N PRO A 119 -2.88 9.59 24.45
CA PRO A 119 -3.60 10.71 25.05
C PRO A 119 -5.04 10.33 25.42
N SER A 120 -5.53 10.80 26.57
CA SER A 120 -6.95 10.78 26.95
C SER A 120 -7.40 12.15 27.45
N ILE A 121 -8.46 12.68 26.84
CA ILE A 121 -9.03 13.97 27.19
C ILE A 121 -10.16 13.75 28.21
N HIS A 122 -10.10 14.47 29.32
CA HIS A 122 -11.16 14.56 30.31
C HIS A 122 -11.66 16.01 30.32
N TYR A 123 -12.96 16.19 30.08
CA TYR A 123 -13.62 17.47 30.28
C TYR A 123 -14.11 17.49 31.73
N ASP A 124 -13.53 18.34 32.59
CA ASP A 124 -14.07 18.49 33.94
C ASP A 124 -15.48 19.08 33.86
N ARG A 125 -16.38 18.61 34.74
CA ARG A 125 -17.69 19.23 34.92
C ARG A 125 -17.51 20.58 35.62
N PRO A 126 -18.34 21.59 35.31
CA PRO A 126 -18.30 22.84 36.05
C PRO A 126 -18.58 22.53 37.52
N ASN A 127 -17.65 22.90 38.40
CA ASN A 127 -17.90 22.80 39.84
C ASN A 127 -18.90 23.92 40.22
N ASN A 128 -19.85 23.63 41.12
CA ASN A 128 -20.99 24.48 41.54
C ASN A 128 -20.58 25.87 42.12
N GLY A 129 -19.97 26.74 41.31
CA GLY A 129 -19.41 28.01 41.76
C GLY A 129 -18.90 28.93 40.64
N GLY A 130 -19.37 28.76 39.40
CA GLY A 130 -19.12 29.73 38.32
C GLY A 130 -17.70 29.75 37.74
N ARG A 131 -16.89 28.70 37.92
CA ARG A 131 -15.55 28.60 37.31
C ARG A 131 -15.60 28.03 35.88
N THR A 132 -14.72 28.54 35.03
CA THR A 132 -14.50 28.08 33.64
C THR A 132 -14.18 26.59 33.59
N LEU A 133 -14.73 25.89 32.59
CA LEU A 133 -14.43 24.48 32.30
C LEU A 133 -12.92 24.31 32.11
N LEU A 134 -12.31 23.46 32.94
CA LEU A 134 -10.91 23.07 32.79
C LEU A 134 -10.85 21.73 32.05
N SER A 135 -10.10 21.67 30.97
CA SER A 135 -9.88 20.44 30.23
C SER A 135 -8.54 19.83 30.66
N ALA A 136 -8.54 18.52 30.90
CA ALA A 136 -7.36 17.77 31.33
C ALA A 136 -6.95 16.75 30.25
N LEU A 137 -5.71 16.83 29.80
CA LEU A 137 -5.11 15.89 28.86
C LEU A 137 -4.14 14.97 29.60
N ASN A 138 -4.50 13.71 29.78
CA ASN A 138 -3.62 12.70 30.35
C ASN A 138 -2.83 12.02 29.22
N ILE A 139 -1.50 12.10 29.28
CA ILE A 139 -0.60 11.51 28.28
C ILE A 139 0.12 10.34 28.95
N LYS A 140 -0.10 9.14 28.44
CA LYS A 140 0.52 7.91 28.95
C LYS A 140 1.69 7.48 28.06
N THR A 141 2.77 7.00 28.67
CA THR A 141 3.93 6.41 27.96
C THR A 141 3.70 4.97 27.53
N THR A 142 2.54 4.40 27.85
CA THR A 142 2.20 3.03 27.46
C THR A 142 1.76 3.00 26.01
N ASN A 143 2.27 2.02 25.28
CA ASN A 143 1.84 1.68 23.92
C ASN A 143 0.67 0.69 23.89
N THR A 144 0.08 0.40 25.05
CA THR A 144 -1.07 -0.51 25.19
C THR A 144 -2.35 0.28 25.47
N ALA A 145 -3.41 -0.07 24.75
CA ALA A 145 -4.77 0.38 25.03
C ALA A 145 -5.47 -0.70 25.88
N HIS A 146 -6.19 -0.27 26.92
CA HIS A 146 -7.07 -1.16 27.67
C HIS A 146 -8.46 -1.10 27.04
N LEU A 147 -8.91 -2.22 26.48
CA LEU A 147 -10.25 -2.37 25.91
C LEU A 147 -11.12 -3.06 26.95
N GLU A 148 -12.23 -2.42 27.33
CA GLU A 148 -13.28 -3.05 28.14
C GLU A 148 -14.52 -3.18 27.24
N PRO A 149 -15.32 -4.24 27.37
CA PRO A 149 -16.56 -4.38 26.60
C PRO A 149 -17.50 -3.18 26.74
N SER A 150 -17.52 -2.52 27.90
CA SER A 150 -18.26 -1.28 28.16
C SER A 150 -17.79 -0.07 27.32
N ASN A 151 -16.56 -0.12 26.78
CA ASN A 151 -15.98 0.91 25.91
C ASN A 151 -16.23 0.64 24.43
N VAL A 152 -16.87 -0.50 24.09
CA VAL A 152 -17.32 -0.82 22.74
C VAL A 152 -18.74 -0.32 22.57
N SER A 153 -18.91 0.77 21.83
CA SER A 153 -20.22 1.22 21.37
C SER A 153 -20.44 0.72 19.94
N GLU A 154 -21.50 -0.06 19.71
CA GLU A 154 -22.02 -0.25 18.36
C GLU A 154 -22.65 1.08 17.92
N GLU A 155 -21.97 1.81 17.06
CA GLU A 155 -22.58 2.92 16.33
C GLU A 155 -23.29 2.36 15.09
N ALA A 156 -24.38 3.02 14.68
CA ALA A 156 -25.20 2.60 13.54
C ALA A 156 -24.34 2.32 12.30
N HIS A 157 -24.66 1.24 11.57
CA HIS A 157 -24.04 0.93 10.29
C HIS A 157 -24.13 2.16 9.37
N TYR A 158 -23.00 2.66 8.91
CA TYR A 158 -22.98 3.78 7.97
C TYR A 158 -23.62 3.34 6.65
N HIS A 159 -24.75 3.96 6.31
CA HIS A 159 -25.44 3.78 5.05
C HIS A 159 -25.13 4.95 4.13
N GLY A 160 -24.19 4.77 3.21
CA GLY A 160 -23.80 5.80 2.26
C GLY A 160 -22.59 5.39 1.42
N PRO A 161 -22.19 6.22 0.44
CA PRO A 161 -21.00 5.98 -0.34
C PRO A 161 -19.76 6.01 0.57
N VAL A 162 -18.89 5.01 0.42
CA VAL A 162 -17.56 4.98 1.02
C VAL A 162 -16.54 5.29 -0.08
N TYR A 163 -15.69 6.27 0.19
CA TYR A 163 -14.60 6.64 -0.71
C TYR A 163 -13.30 6.03 -0.17
N CYS A 164 -12.40 5.63 -1.07
CA CYS A 164 -11.06 5.14 -0.74
C CYS A 164 -10.03 6.26 -1.00
N PRO A 165 -9.85 7.21 -0.07
CA PRO A 165 -8.92 8.30 -0.30
C PRO A 165 -7.47 7.81 -0.22
N THR A 166 -6.58 8.49 -0.95
CA THR A 166 -5.13 8.33 -0.88
C THR A 166 -4.47 9.69 -0.70
N THR A 167 -3.43 9.76 0.14
CA THR A 167 -2.56 10.93 0.31
C THR A 167 -1.13 10.57 -0.04
N THR A 168 -0.34 11.58 -0.41
CA THR A 168 1.10 11.45 -0.67
C THR A 168 1.89 11.16 0.61
N THR A 169 1.37 11.55 1.78
CA THR A 169 1.96 11.25 3.09
C THR A 169 1.72 9.81 3.54
N GLY A 170 0.79 9.09 2.91
CA GLY A 170 0.51 7.67 3.19
C GLY A 170 -0.41 7.41 4.39
N TYR A 171 -0.85 8.46 5.10
CA TYR A 171 -1.75 8.33 6.24
C TYR A 171 -2.80 9.45 6.29
N PHE A 172 -3.91 9.14 6.94
CA PHE A 172 -4.97 10.04 7.36
C PHE A 172 -4.96 10.17 8.87
N LEU A 173 -5.04 11.40 9.33
CA LEU A 173 -5.37 11.72 10.70
C LEU A 173 -6.81 12.22 10.71
N TYR A 174 -7.68 11.58 11.47
CA TYR A 174 -9.02 12.11 11.71
C TYR A 174 -9.29 12.24 13.21
N ARG A 175 -10.07 13.27 13.54
CA ARG A 175 -10.59 13.49 14.88
C ARG A 175 -12.12 13.46 14.83
N HIS A 176 -12.71 12.67 15.70
CA HIS A 176 -14.16 12.61 15.88
C HIS A 176 -14.49 12.49 17.37
N ASN A 177 -15.37 13.34 17.90
CA ASN A 177 -15.78 13.38 19.31
C ASN A 177 -14.60 13.34 20.32
N GLY A 178 -13.54 14.10 20.03
CA GLY A 178 -12.34 14.18 20.89
C GLY A 178 -11.41 12.97 20.81
N ARG A 179 -11.77 11.93 20.05
CA ARG A 179 -10.90 10.78 19.75
C ARG A 179 -10.11 11.03 18.49
N ILE A 180 -8.86 10.57 18.48
CA ILE A 180 -7.95 10.69 17.34
C ILE A 180 -7.70 9.28 16.83
N ALA A 181 -7.76 9.11 15.51
CA ALA A 181 -7.34 7.90 14.85
C ALA A 181 -6.44 8.24 13.68
N VAL A 182 -5.42 7.41 13.50
CA VAL A 182 -4.47 7.46 12.40
C VAL A 182 -4.65 6.18 11.61
N THR A 183 -4.95 6.31 10.32
CA THR A 183 -5.08 5.18 9.41
C THR A 183 -4.25 5.40 8.17
N GLY A 184 -3.85 4.32 7.50
CA GLY A 184 -3.09 4.41 6.25
C GLY A 184 -3.97 4.77 5.05
N ASN A 185 -3.34 4.91 3.88
CA ASN A 185 -4.05 4.92 2.61
C ASN A 185 -4.99 3.70 2.50
N SER A 186 -6.17 3.92 1.94
CA SER A 186 -7.06 2.81 1.61
C SER A 186 -6.37 1.92 0.57
N ASN A 187 -6.14 0.66 0.91
CA ASN A 187 -5.57 -0.32 -0.01
C ASN A 187 -6.51 -1.52 -0.16
N PRO A 188 -7.45 -1.47 -1.13
CA PRO A 188 -8.36 -2.57 -1.41
C PRO A 188 -7.66 -3.90 -1.75
N GLN A 189 -6.40 -3.88 -2.21
CA GLN A 189 -5.63 -5.08 -2.51
C GLN A 189 -5.27 -5.90 -1.26
N ASN A 190 -5.29 -5.28 -0.09
CA ASN A 190 -5.05 -5.94 1.20
C ASN A 190 -6.32 -6.59 1.78
N LEU A 191 -7.48 -6.39 1.16
CA LEU A 191 -8.72 -7.06 1.58
C LEU A 191 -8.63 -8.54 1.22
N GLN A 192 -8.53 -9.39 2.24
CA GLN A 192 -8.45 -10.83 2.04
C GLN A 192 -9.75 -11.34 1.40
N ARG A 193 -9.63 -12.22 0.41
CA ARG A 193 -10.78 -12.88 -0.23
C ARG A 193 -11.62 -13.59 0.85
N GLY A 194 -12.94 -13.37 0.82
CA GLY A 194 -13.89 -13.92 1.79
C GLY A 194 -13.93 -13.24 3.17
N SER A 195 -13.11 -12.22 3.42
CA SER A 195 -13.11 -11.51 4.71
C SER A 195 -14.38 -10.70 4.96
N GLU A 196 -14.73 -10.49 6.24
CA GLU A 196 -15.86 -9.63 6.64
C GLU A 196 -15.66 -8.17 6.19
N HIS A 197 -14.41 -7.70 6.08
CA HIS A 197 -14.10 -6.38 5.52
C HIS A 197 -14.49 -6.25 4.04
N ARG A 198 -14.45 -7.35 3.29
CA ARG A 198 -14.90 -7.36 1.89
C ARG A 198 -16.43 -7.35 1.84
N LYS A 199 -17.07 -8.19 2.67
CA LYS A 199 -18.53 -8.28 2.77
C LYS A 199 -19.21 -7.00 3.27
N SER A 200 -18.49 -6.12 3.97
CA SER A 200 -19.04 -4.81 4.37
C SER A 200 -19.15 -3.81 3.21
N ILE A 201 -18.58 -4.11 2.04
CA ILE A 201 -18.74 -3.31 0.83
C ILE A 201 -20.03 -3.78 0.13
N MET A 202 -21.08 -2.97 0.26
CA MET A 202 -22.44 -3.27 -0.20
C MET A 202 -22.79 -2.53 -1.49
N ALA A 203 -23.63 -3.15 -2.33
CA ALA A 203 -24.35 -2.43 -3.37
C ALA A 203 -25.46 -1.55 -2.75
N PRO A 204 -25.85 -0.45 -3.42
CA PRO A 204 -27.07 0.28 -3.08
C PRO A 204 -28.32 -0.61 -3.15
N ASP A 205 -29.40 -0.19 -2.47
CA ASP A 205 -30.68 -0.89 -2.52
C ASP A 205 -31.19 -1.02 -3.96
N GLY A 206 -31.63 -2.23 -4.34
CA GLY A 206 -32.06 -2.57 -5.70
C GLY A 206 -30.93 -2.82 -6.71
N TYR A 207 -29.66 -2.72 -6.28
CA TYR A 207 -28.49 -3.02 -7.10
C TYR A 207 -27.76 -4.28 -6.60
N MET A 208 -26.88 -4.81 -7.43
CA MET A 208 -25.92 -5.85 -7.06
C MET A 208 -24.50 -5.43 -7.44
N ILE A 209 -23.52 -5.91 -6.68
CA ILE A 209 -22.12 -5.91 -7.08
C ILE A 209 -21.92 -7.07 -8.05
N VAL A 210 -21.41 -6.77 -9.23
CA VAL A 210 -21.05 -7.74 -10.26
C VAL A 210 -19.54 -7.76 -10.39
N VAL A 211 -18.93 -8.92 -10.14
CA VAL A 211 -17.48 -9.13 -10.12
C VAL A 211 -17.09 -10.06 -11.25
N ALA A 212 -16.08 -9.66 -12.04
CA ALA A 212 -15.41 -10.55 -12.97
C ALA A 212 -13.89 -10.48 -12.74
N ASP A 213 -13.25 -11.64 -12.64
CA ASP A 213 -11.84 -11.88 -12.31
C ASP A 213 -11.17 -12.57 -13.50
N GLN A 214 -9.99 -12.08 -13.94
CA GLN A 214 -9.27 -12.76 -15.02
C GLN A 214 -8.61 -14.05 -14.51
N SER A 215 -9.00 -15.19 -15.08
CA SER A 215 -8.46 -16.48 -14.65
C SER A 215 -7.02 -16.66 -15.12
N ASN A 216 -6.05 -16.39 -14.24
CA ASN A 216 -4.61 -16.59 -14.48
C ASN A 216 -4.07 -15.81 -15.69
N ILE A 217 -4.39 -14.51 -15.76
CA ILE A 217 -3.95 -13.65 -16.87
C ILE A 217 -2.44 -13.64 -17.05
N GLU A 218 -1.67 -13.58 -15.96
CA GLU A 218 -0.20 -13.58 -16.05
C GLU A 218 0.35 -14.91 -16.58
N GLY A 219 -0.18 -16.05 -16.14
CA GLY A 219 0.23 -17.36 -16.67
C GLY A 219 -0.09 -17.51 -18.15
N ARG A 220 -1.30 -17.10 -18.57
CA ARG A 220 -1.73 -17.11 -19.98
C ARG A 220 -0.87 -16.19 -20.84
N MET A 221 -0.59 -14.99 -20.34
CA MET A 221 0.24 -13.99 -21.01
C MET A 221 1.70 -14.45 -21.10
N ASN A 222 2.25 -15.07 -20.05
CA ASN A 222 3.61 -15.60 -20.04
C ASN A 222 3.76 -16.76 -21.03
N ALA A 223 2.79 -17.68 -21.07
CA ALA A 223 2.76 -18.76 -22.05
C ALA A 223 2.68 -18.24 -23.48
N TRP A 224 1.77 -17.29 -23.74
CA TRP A 224 1.61 -16.68 -25.06
C TRP A 224 2.84 -15.93 -25.53
N PHE A 225 3.37 -15.04 -24.68
CA PHE A 225 4.50 -14.18 -25.05
C PHE A 225 5.75 -14.98 -25.39
N ASN A 226 5.96 -16.09 -24.68
CA ASN A 226 7.08 -17.00 -24.92
C ASN A 226 6.75 -18.12 -25.93
N GLN A 227 5.52 -18.22 -26.43
CA GLN A 227 5.06 -19.27 -27.34
C GLN A 227 5.19 -20.69 -26.75
N GLU A 228 4.90 -20.84 -25.46
CA GLU A 228 4.88 -22.14 -24.77
C GLU A 228 3.58 -22.90 -25.08
N HIS A 229 3.58 -23.63 -26.19
CA HIS A 229 2.39 -24.30 -26.73
C HIS A 229 1.75 -25.30 -25.75
N LYS A 230 2.53 -26.02 -24.95
CA LYS A 230 1.99 -26.98 -23.96
C LYS A 230 1.05 -26.29 -22.97
N MET A 231 1.43 -25.12 -22.48
CA MET A 231 0.59 -24.32 -21.58
C MET A 231 -0.61 -23.73 -22.33
N LEU A 232 -0.41 -23.24 -23.55
CA LEU A 232 -1.48 -22.64 -24.36
C LEU A 232 -2.59 -23.65 -24.68
N GLU A 233 -2.23 -24.89 -25.01
CA GLU A 233 -3.18 -25.99 -25.25
C GLU A 233 -4.04 -26.29 -24.01
N VAL A 234 -3.42 -26.35 -22.84
CA VAL A 234 -4.14 -26.51 -21.56
C VAL A 234 -5.07 -25.33 -21.31
N PHE A 235 -4.59 -24.11 -21.56
CA PHE A 235 -5.37 -22.89 -21.34
C PHE A 235 -6.54 -22.72 -22.32
N ALA A 236 -6.48 -23.33 -23.49
CA ALA A 236 -7.52 -23.31 -24.51
C ALA A 236 -8.66 -24.30 -24.21
N ASP A 237 -8.37 -25.38 -23.50
CA ASP A 237 -9.35 -26.39 -23.12
C ASP A 237 -10.01 -26.05 -21.76
N PRO A 238 -11.33 -25.79 -21.71
CA PRO A 238 -12.01 -25.44 -20.47
C PRO A 238 -12.11 -26.60 -19.46
N THR A 239 -11.84 -27.84 -19.88
CA THR A 239 -11.89 -29.05 -19.03
C THR A 239 -10.54 -29.37 -18.38
N ARG A 240 -9.46 -28.72 -18.82
CA ARG A 240 -8.11 -28.97 -18.31
C ARG A 240 -7.71 -27.93 -17.26
N ASP A 241 -6.89 -28.37 -16.30
CA ASP A 241 -6.33 -27.50 -15.26
C ASP A 241 -4.81 -27.64 -15.24
N LEU A 242 -4.12 -26.58 -15.66
CA LEU A 242 -2.65 -26.52 -15.73
C LEU A 242 -1.99 -26.83 -14.39
N TYR A 243 -2.61 -26.46 -13.27
CA TYR A 243 -2.06 -26.75 -11.96
C TYR A 243 -2.22 -28.22 -11.60
N CYS A 244 -3.34 -28.84 -11.97
CA CYS A 244 -3.53 -30.28 -11.80
C CYS A 244 -2.54 -31.07 -12.64
N GLU A 245 -2.44 -30.80 -13.94
CA GLU A 245 -1.52 -31.50 -14.84
C GLU A 245 -0.05 -31.35 -14.43
N PHE A 246 0.36 -30.14 -14.03
CA PHE A 246 1.70 -29.96 -13.48
C PHE A 246 1.87 -30.70 -12.14
N GLY A 247 0.80 -30.84 -11.35
CA GLY A 247 0.79 -31.68 -10.16
C GLY A 247 1.00 -33.16 -10.48
N GLU A 248 0.32 -33.68 -11.49
CA GLU A 248 0.51 -35.07 -11.94
C GLU A 248 1.95 -35.33 -12.35
N GLN A 249 2.55 -34.37 -13.07
CA GLN A 249 3.95 -34.43 -13.45
C GLN A 249 4.88 -34.43 -12.21
N VAL A 250 4.61 -33.59 -11.21
CA VAL A 250 5.44 -33.44 -10.00
C VAL A 250 5.30 -34.62 -9.03
N PHE A 251 4.08 -35.16 -8.88
CA PHE A 251 3.76 -36.14 -7.85
C PHE A 251 3.64 -37.59 -8.38
N GLY A 252 3.51 -37.78 -9.70
CA GLY A 252 3.49 -39.10 -10.33
C GLY A 252 2.17 -39.87 -10.22
N TYR A 253 1.07 -39.20 -9.88
CA TYR A 253 -0.29 -39.78 -9.83
C TYR A 253 -1.34 -38.73 -10.23
N PRO A 254 -2.56 -39.13 -10.63
CA PRO A 254 -3.62 -38.20 -11.04
C PRO A 254 -3.99 -37.15 -9.97
N ILE A 255 -4.17 -35.90 -10.37
CA ILE A 255 -4.44 -34.76 -9.47
C ILE A 255 -5.73 -34.06 -9.90
N THR A 256 -6.64 -33.87 -8.95
CA THR A 256 -7.92 -33.16 -9.13
C THR A 256 -8.00 -31.99 -8.15
N ALA A 257 -8.73 -30.94 -8.51
CA ALA A 257 -8.85 -29.75 -7.65
C ALA A 257 -9.60 -30.06 -6.34
N GLU A 258 -10.55 -30.99 -6.41
CA GLU A 258 -11.42 -31.41 -5.32
C GLU A 258 -10.71 -32.35 -4.33
N GLU A 259 -10.03 -33.39 -4.83
CA GLU A 259 -9.44 -34.41 -3.97
C GLU A 259 -8.02 -34.04 -3.51
N HIS A 260 -7.31 -33.19 -4.27
CA HIS A 260 -5.89 -32.89 -4.04
C HIS A 260 -5.61 -31.37 -3.94
N PRO A 261 -6.32 -30.61 -3.08
CA PRO A 261 -6.25 -29.15 -3.04
C PRO A 261 -4.90 -28.59 -2.56
N ASP A 262 -4.07 -29.39 -1.89
CA ASP A 262 -2.76 -28.97 -1.40
C ASP A 262 -1.67 -29.21 -2.45
N GLN A 263 -1.71 -30.35 -3.15
CA GLN A 263 -0.88 -30.63 -4.32
C GLN A 263 -1.14 -29.60 -5.42
N ARG A 264 -2.42 -29.33 -5.73
CA ARG A 264 -2.79 -28.25 -6.66
C ARG A 264 -2.28 -26.89 -6.20
N PHE A 265 -2.25 -26.61 -4.90
CA PHE A 265 -1.67 -25.37 -4.37
C PHE A 265 -0.15 -25.30 -4.55
N VAL A 266 0.58 -26.41 -4.34
CA VAL A 266 2.02 -26.51 -4.65
C VAL A 266 2.25 -26.23 -6.13
N SER A 267 1.51 -26.92 -7.01
CA SER A 267 1.63 -26.72 -8.46
C SER A 267 1.32 -25.30 -8.88
N LYS A 268 0.25 -24.70 -8.33
CA LYS A 268 -0.09 -23.29 -8.57
C LYS A 268 1.04 -22.36 -8.15
N THR A 269 1.63 -22.58 -6.97
CA THR A 269 2.78 -21.79 -6.50
C THR A 269 3.98 -21.94 -7.44
N CYS A 270 4.21 -23.14 -7.98
CA CYS A 270 5.26 -23.40 -8.96
C CYS A 270 4.99 -22.68 -10.28
N ILE A 271 3.82 -22.87 -10.90
CA ILE A 271 3.48 -22.25 -12.19
C ILE A 271 3.59 -20.71 -12.12
N LEU A 272 3.11 -20.10 -11.03
CA LEU A 272 3.14 -18.64 -10.86
C LEU A 272 4.52 -18.10 -10.50
N GLY A 273 5.31 -18.84 -9.71
CA GLY A 273 6.62 -18.37 -9.25
C GLY A 273 7.77 -18.70 -10.20
N LEU A 274 7.78 -19.90 -10.77
CA LEU A 274 8.89 -20.43 -11.55
C LEU A 274 9.00 -19.78 -12.92
N GLY A 275 7.89 -19.28 -13.47
CA GLY A 275 7.85 -18.55 -14.76
C GLY A 275 8.74 -17.30 -14.83
N TYR A 276 9.28 -16.86 -13.69
CA TYR A 276 10.13 -15.68 -13.55
C TYR A 276 11.48 -15.99 -12.89
N GLN A 277 12.06 -17.16 -13.19
CA GLN A 277 13.37 -17.62 -12.69
C GLN A 277 13.48 -17.81 -11.17
N THR A 278 12.38 -18.06 -10.46
CA THR A 278 12.46 -18.44 -9.04
C THR A 278 13.28 -19.73 -8.88
N GLY A 279 14.24 -19.74 -7.93
CA GLY A 279 15.06 -20.91 -7.61
C GLY A 279 14.51 -21.71 -6.42
N ALA A 280 14.97 -22.97 -6.26
CA ALA A 280 14.47 -23.88 -5.21
C ALA A 280 14.45 -23.30 -3.79
N PRO A 281 15.51 -22.61 -3.29
CA PRO A 281 15.48 -22.10 -1.92
C PRO A 281 14.34 -21.10 -1.69
N LYS A 282 14.05 -20.26 -2.70
CA LYS A 282 12.94 -19.31 -2.65
C LYS A 282 11.60 -20.01 -2.81
N LEU A 283 11.49 -21.03 -3.67
CA LEU A 283 10.29 -21.85 -3.80
C LEU A 283 9.95 -22.53 -2.47
N GLN A 284 10.91 -23.24 -1.87
CA GLN A 284 10.76 -23.91 -0.58
C GLN A 284 10.26 -22.95 0.49
N ARG A 285 10.91 -21.78 0.61
CA ARG A 285 10.49 -20.74 1.56
C ARG A 285 9.07 -20.28 1.28
N THR A 286 8.73 -20.03 0.01
CA THR A 286 7.38 -19.55 -0.39
C THR A 286 6.30 -20.57 -0.04
N LEU A 287 6.54 -21.86 -0.26
CA LEU A 287 5.63 -22.94 0.13
C LEU A 287 5.48 -23.05 1.65
N TYR A 288 6.57 -22.83 2.39
CA TYR A 288 6.57 -22.88 3.84
C TYR A 288 5.83 -21.69 4.50
N VAL A 289 6.05 -20.46 4.02
CA VAL A 289 5.48 -19.23 4.63
C VAL A 289 4.24 -18.67 3.93
N GLY A 290 3.83 -19.25 2.80
CA GLY A 290 2.75 -18.74 1.96
C GLY A 290 1.39 -18.71 2.67
N SER A 291 0.38 -18.13 2.02
CA SER A 291 -0.97 -17.91 2.59
C SER A 291 -1.68 -19.19 3.07
N LYS A 292 -1.36 -20.36 2.50
CA LYS A 292 -1.81 -21.66 3.06
C LYS A 292 -0.90 -22.20 4.17
N GLY A 293 0.37 -21.81 4.23
CA GLY A 293 1.34 -22.07 5.30
C GLY A 293 1.68 -23.55 5.57
N ARG A 294 2.96 -23.82 5.90
CA ARG A 294 3.50 -25.11 6.40
C ARG A 294 3.64 -26.28 5.42
N ILE A 295 3.62 -26.05 4.11
CA ILE A 295 4.07 -27.10 3.18
C ILE A 295 5.59 -27.17 3.21
N ASN A 296 6.12 -28.19 3.88
CA ASN A 296 7.56 -28.38 4.07
C ASN A 296 8.09 -29.42 3.08
N LEU A 297 8.45 -28.99 1.87
CA LEU A 297 9.15 -29.84 0.91
C LEU A 297 10.67 -29.81 1.16
N PRO A 298 11.38 -30.95 1.09
CA PRO A 298 12.84 -30.97 1.08
C PRO A 298 13.42 -30.09 -0.04
N LEU A 299 14.60 -29.51 0.19
CA LEU A 299 15.25 -28.65 -0.80
C LEU A 299 15.57 -29.42 -2.09
N GLU A 300 15.98 -30.68 -1.97
CA GLU A 300 16.22 -31.59 -3.09
C GLU A 300 14.98 -31.79 -3.96
N GLN A 301 13.81 -32.00 -3.35
CA GLN A 301 12.56 -32.09 -4.09
C GLN A 301 12.22 -30.78 -4.79
N CYS A 302 12.46 -29.63 -4.14
CA CYS A 302 12.32 -28.33 -4.80
C CYS A 302 13.30 -28.17 -5.97
N MET A 303 14.48 -28.78 -5.88
CA MET A 303 15.46 -28.81 -6.98
C MET A 303 15.00 -29.67 -8.14
N ASP A 304 14.41 -30.84 -7.89
CA ASP A 304 13.84 -31.62 -8.98
C ASP A 304 12.70 -30.85 -9.69
N ILE A 305 11.78 -30.26 -8.91
CA ILE A 305 10.65 -29.47 -9.43
C ILE A 305 11.14 -28.31 -10.31
N VAL A 306 12.12 -27.53 -9.83
CA VAL A 306 12.55 -26.32 -10.55
C VAL A 306 13.37 -26.67 -11.80
N TRP A 307 14.30 -27.62 -11.74
CA TRP A 307 15.24 -27.88 -12.84
C TRP A 307 14.68 -28.89 -13.83
N ASN A 308 14.20 -30.04 -13.35
CA ASN A 308 13.77 -31.13 -14.20
C ASN A 308 12.32 -30.95 -14.64
N GLN A 309 11.41 -30.71 -13.69
CA GLN A 309 9.98 -30.68 -14.01
C GLN A 309 9.58 -29.39 -14.73
N TYR A 310 9.93 -28.23 -14.19
CA TYR A 310 9.50 -26.95 -14.76
C TYR A 310 10.39 -26.49 -15.92
N ARG A 311 11.69 -26.27 -15.67
CA ARG A 311 12.60 -25.72 -16.70
C ARG A 311 12.80 -26.70 -17.86
N GLY A 312 12.88 -28.00 -17.58
CA GLY A 312 12.91 -29.04 -18.61
C GLY A 312 11.55 -29.22 -19.33
N GLY A 313 10.44 -29.08 -18.61
CA GLY A 313 9.09 -29.25 -19.16
C GLY A 313 8.60 -28.10 -20.06
N TYR A 314 8.97 -26.86 -19.71
CA TYR A 314 8.52 -25.61 -20.36
C TYR A 314 9.72 -24.80 -20.88
N SER A 315 10.45 -25.37 -21.84
CA SER A 315 11.70 -24.78 -22.34
C SER A 315 11.50 -23.43 -23.03
N LYS A 316 10.32 -23.13 -23.59
CA LYS A 316 10.06 -21.83 -24.22
C LYS A 316 10.01 -20.70 -23.21
N ILE A 317 9.56 -20.97 -22.00
CA ILE A 317 9.67 -20.01 -20.89
C ILE A 317 11.14 -19.73 -20.56
N THR A 318 12.00 -20.76 -20.57
CA THR A 318 13.43 -20.58 -20.28
C THR A 318 14.17 -19.81 -21.38
N GLU A 319 13.89 -20.12 -22.65
CA GLU A 319 14.37 -19.36 -23.82
C GLU A 319 13.92 -17.89 -23.75
N GLY A 320 12.69 -17.67 -23.27
CA GLY A 320 12.14 -16.35 -22.99
C GLY A 320 12.99 -15.52 -22.03
N TRP A 321 13.52 -16.14 -20.97
CA TRP A 321 14.40 -15.45 -20.04
C TRP A 321 15.76 -15.09 -20.65
N GLU A 322 16.28 -15.94 -21.52
CA GLU A 322 17.52 -15.66 -22.25
C GLU A 322 17.32 -14.49 -23.21
N ARG A 323 16.19 -14.47 -23.93
CA ARG A 323 15.81 -13.33 -24.77
C ARG A 323 15.63 -12.05 -23.96
N ALA A 324 15.03 -12.15 -22.77
CA ALA A 324 14.92 -11.02 -21.84
C ALA A 324 16.30 -10.53 -21.39
N GLN A 325 17.23 -11.44 -21.10
CA GLN A 325 18.60 -11.10 -20.73
C GLN A 325 19.33 -10.36 -21.86
N GLN A 326 19.13 -10.78 -23.11
CA GLN A 326 19.63 -10.07 -24.29
C GLN A 326 19.00 -8.68 -24.44
N ALA A 327 17.69 -8.56 -24.19
CA ALA A 327 16.99 -7.27 -24.24
C ALA A 327 17.53 -6.27 -23.20
N ILE A 328 17.98 -6.74 -22.02
CA ILE A 328 18.67 -5.88 -21.05
C ILE A 328 19.98 -5.34 -21.63
N GLY A 329 20.74 -6.19 -22.33
CA GLY A 329 21.94 -5.78 -23.07
C GLY A 329 21.64 -4.74 -24.13
N GLU A 330 20.61 -4.96 -24.95
CA GLU A 330 20.12 -4.00 -25.96
C GLU A 330 19.74 -2.66 -25.34
N MET A 331 19.05 -2.65 -24.19
CA MET A 331 18.68 -1.40 -23.50
C MET A 331 19.89 -0.58 -23.05
N ILE A 332 21.08 -1.18 -22.92
CA ILE A 332 22.33 -0.48 -22.58
C ILE A 332 23.08 -0.03 -23.83
N THR A 333 23.13 -0.87 -24.86
CA THR A 333 23.98 -0.64 -26.04
C THR A 333 23.31 0.21 -27.12
N LEU A 334 21.97 0.16 -27.24
CA LEU A 334 21.23 0.99 -28.20
C LEU A 334 21.45 2.47 -27.90
N LYS A 335 21.66 3.28 -28.94
CA LYS A 335 21.76 4.73 -28.81
C LYS A 335 20.36 5.35 -28.66
N PRO A 336 20.25 6.56 -28.06
CA PRO A 336 18.98 7.28 -28.04
C PRO A 336 18.42 7.46 -29.47
N GLY A 337 17.19 6.96 -29.69
CA GLY A 337 16.51 6.98 -30.99
C GLY A 337 16.56 5.66 -31.75
N GLU A 338 17.44 4.73 -31.39
CA GLU A 338 17.46 3.36 -31.93
C GLU A 338 16.46 2.47 -31.20
N GLU A 339 15.89 1.51 -31.92
CA GLU A 339 14.99 0.51 -31.35
C GLU A 339 15.10 -0.86 -32.05
N THR A 340 14.85 -1.92 -31.30
CA THR A 340 14.72 -3.30 -31.80
C THR A 340 13.33 -3.82 -31.47
N GLN A 341 12.81 -4.75 -32.30
CA GLN A 341 11.50 -5.34 -32.09
C GLN A 341 11.60 -6.67 -31.33
N TRP A 342 10.70 -6.88 -30.37
CA TRP A 342 10.49 -8.16 -29.70
C TRP A 342 8.99 -8.41 -29.53
N GLY A 343 8.39 -9.14 -30.49
CA GLY A 343 6.95 -9.36 -30.53
C GLY A 343 6.19 -8.03 -30.59
N CYS A 344 5.30 -7.80 -29.62
CA CYS A 344 4.52 -6.56 -29.48
C CYS A 344 5.32 -5.40 -28.81
N LEU A 345 6.57 -5.63 -28.42
CA LEU A 345 7.42 -4.67 -27.71
C LEU A 345 8.45 -4.03 -28.65
N ARG A 346 8.84 -2.79 -28.32
CA ARG A 346 10.03 -2.16 -28.90
C ARG A 346 11.04 -1.84 -27.80
N ILE A 347 12.20 -2.45 -27.88
CA ILE A 347 13.30 -2.24 -26.92
C ILE A 347 14.04 -0.98 -27.35
N GLN A 348 14.28 -0.08 -26.40
CA GLN A 348 14.93 1.21 -26.62
C GLN A 348 15.99 1.45 -25.54
N HIS A 349 16.83 2.47 -25.71
CA HIS A 349 17.81 2.85 -24.68
C HIS A 349 17.13 3.06 -23.30
N LYS A 350 17.47 2.19 -22.35
CA LYS A 350 17.00 2.15 -20.94
C LYS A 350 15.48 1.99 -20.72
N ARG A 351 14.73 1.57 -21.74
CA ARG A 351 13.27 1.42 -21.63
C ARG A 351 12.69 0.47 -22.66
N ILE A 352 11.48 0.00 -22.40
CA ILE A 352 10.70 -0.82 -23.36
C ILE A 352 9.39 -0.10 -23.65
N LYS A 353 9.11 0.14 -24.92
CA LYS A 353 7.82 0.67 -25.38
C LYS A 353 6.82 -0.47 -25.51
N LEU A 354 5.71 -0.33 -24.81
CA LEU A 354 4.57 -1.26 -24.78
C LEU A 354 3.61 -1.00 -25.97
N PRO A 355 2.73 -1.97 -26.31
CA PRO A 355 1.81 -1.82 -27.45
C PRO A 355 0.82 -0.66 -27.31
N ASN A 356 0.48 -0.24 -26.09
CA ASN A 356 -0.37 0.93 -25.84
C ASN A 356 0.39 2.27 -25.89
N GLY A 357 1.69 2.26 -26.22
CA GLY A 357 2.53 3.45 -26.28
C GLY A 357 3.15 3.89 -24.95
N MET A 358 2.81 3.25 -23.82
CA MET A 358 3.49 3.46 -22.54
C MET A 358 4.88 2.83 -22.52
N TYR A 359 5.65 3.12 -21.46
CA TYR A 359 7.01 2.63 -21.31
C TYR A 359 7.23 1.96 -19.96
N LEU A 360 7.91 0.82 -19.97
CA LEU A 360 8.68 0.34 -18.82
C LEU A 360 10.02 1.07 -18.83
N ASN A 361 10.25 1.95 -17.86
CA ASN A 361 11.49 2.71 -17.75
C ASN A 361 12.39 2.09 -16.70
N TYR A 362 13.70 2.05 -16.98
CA TYR A 362 14.73 1.61 -16.04
C TYR A 362 15.74 2.75 -15.78
N PRO A 363 15.37 3.77 -14.97
CA PRO A 363 16.24 4.90 -14.68
C PRO A 363 17.57 4.45 -14.08
N GLY A 364 18.67 5.01 -14.57
CA GLY A 364 20.00 4.64 -14.09
C GLY A 364 20.43 3.20 -14.42
N LEU A 365 19.76 2.52 -15.37
CA LEU A 365 20.16 1.18 -15.81
C LEU A 365 21.64 1.18 -16.21
N LYS A 366 22.41 0.27 -15.58
CA LYS A 366 23.84 0.10 -15.80
C LYS A 366 24.24 -1.37 -15.71
N ALA A 367 25.32 -1.71 -16.41
CA ALA A 367 26.02 -2.98 -16.28
C ALA A 367 27.24 -2.80 -15.36
N SER A 368 27.52 -3.80 -14.54
CA SER A 368 28.70 -3.87 -13.67
C SER A 368 29.16 -5.32 -13.54
N GLU A 369 30.46 -5.55 -13.43
CA GLU A 369 31.00 -6.87 -13.15
C GLU A 369 30.95 -7.17 -11.65
N ASP A 370 30.60 -8.41 -11.30
CA ASP A 370 30.72 -8.92 -9.93
C ASP A 370 32.15 -9.41 -9.62
N GLU A 371 32.41 -9.79 -8.37
CA GLU A 371 33.71 -10.30 -7.92
C GLU A 371 34.20 -11.55 -8.69
N ARG A 372 33.31 -12.21 -9.43
CA ARG A 372 33.59 -13.40 -10.25
C ARG A 372 33.64 -13.08 -11.74
N GLY A 373 33.67 -11.79 -12.12
CA GLY A 373 33.70 -11.32 -13.50
C GLY A 373 32.39 -11.48 -14.26
N ARG A 374 31.27 -11.76 -13.57
CA ARG A 374 29.97 -11.91 -14.23
C ARG A 374 29.29 -10.55 -14.35
N ILE A 375 28.78 -10.24 -15.53
CA ILE A 375 28.02 -9.01 -15.77
C ILE A 375 26.68 -9.09 -15.04
N GLN A 376 26.41 -8.09 -14.19
CA GLN A 376 25.15 -7.86 -13.51
C GLN A 376 24.56 -6.51 -13.94
N PHE A 377 23.23 -6.44 -13.96
CA PHE A 377 22.52 -5.22 -14.33
C PHE A 377 21.75 -4.67 -13.12
N SER A 378 21.77 -3.36 -12.95
CA SER A 378 21.06 -2.68 -11.86
C SER A 378 20.41 -1.39 -12.33
N TYR A 379 19.32 -0.99 -11.67
CA TYR A 379 18.56 0.23 -11.97
C TYR A 379 17.91 0.80 -10.70
N TRP A 380 17.46 2.04 -10.77
CA TRP A 380 16.68 2.69 -9.71
C TRP A 380 15.20 2.35 -9.86
N ASN A 381 14.61 1.73 -8.84
CA ASN A 381 13.20 1.32 -8.87
C ASN A 381 12.21 2.41 -8.38
N GLY A 382 12.71 3.57 -7.97
CA GLY A 382 11.91 4.62 -7.31
C GLY A 382 12.28 4.85 -5.85
N GLU A 383 12.86 3.85 -5.17
CA GLU A 383 13.18 3.86 -3.74
C GLU A 383 14.63 3.46 -3.44
N PHE A 384 15.17 2.49 -4.16
CA PHE A 384 16.55 2.00 -4.02
C PHE A 384 17.07 1.41 -5.34
N ILE A 385 18.38 1.19 -5.42
CA ILE A 385 18.99 0.46 -6.53
C ILE A 385 18.70 -1.03 -6.36
N THR A 386 18.20 -1.67 -7.42
CA THR A 386 17.91 -3.10 -7.43
C THR A 386 18.44 -3.76 -8.71
N ASN A 387 18.49 -5.09 -8.69
CA ASN A 387 19.00 -5.89 -9.80
C ASN A 387 17.95 -6.11 -10.88
N LEU A 388 18.40 -6.14 -12.12
CA LEU A 388 17.62 -6.54 -13.28
C LEU A 388 18.30 -7.74 -13.94
N TYR A 389 17.52 -8.76 -14.24
CA TYR A 389 17.97 -10.00 -14.89
C TYR A 389 16.80 -10.56 -15.69
N GLY A 390 17.05 -11.53 -16.58
CA GLY A 390 16.06 -12.04 -17.53
C GLY A 390 14.69 -12.35 -16.93
N GLY A 391 14.64 -13.11 -15.82
CA GLY A 391 13.40 -13.42 -15.11
C GLY A 391 12.68 -12.20 -14.54
N LYS A 392 13.41 -11.23 -13.97
CA LYS A 392 12.82 -10.00 -13.43
C LYS A 392 12.28 -9.09 -14.54
N LEU A 393 12.97 -9.02 -15.67
CA LEU A 393 12.47 -8.28 -16.83
C LEU A 393 11.22 -8.95 -17.41
N MET A 394 11.22 -10.28 -17.52
CA MET A 394 10.06 -11.05 -17.96
C MET A 394 8.84 -10.78 -17.07
N GLU A 395 8.99 -10.84 -15.75
CA GLU A 395 7.93 -10.50 -14.78
C GLU A 395 7.34 -9.10 -15.05
N ASN A 396 8.20 -8.08 -15.20
CA ASN A 396 7.76 -6.72 -15.47
C ASN A 396 6.98 -6.60 -16.78
N ILE A 397 7.44 -7.29 -17.85
CA ILE A 397 6.79 -7.28 -19.16
C ILE A 397 5.40 -7.92 -19.06
N ILE A 398 5.31 -9.11 -18.48
CA ILE A 398 4.05 -9.86 -18.40
C ILE A 398 3.03 -9.11 -17.55
N GLN A 399 3.43 -8.57 -16.40
CA GLN A 399 2.56 -7.76 -15.54
C GLN A 399 2.09 -6.49 -16.26
N ALA A 400 2.96 -5.82 -17.02
CA ALA A 400 2.59 -4.64 -17.79
C ALA A 400 1.58 -4.96 -18.90
N LEU A 401 1.78 -6.06 -19.64
CA LEU A 401 0.86 -6.50 -20.69
C LEU A 401 -0.50 -6.92 -20.10
N ALA A 402 -0.51 -7.66 -18.99
CA ALA A 402 -1.74 -8.00 -18.26
C ALA A 402 -2.48 -6.74 -17.79
N ARG A 403 -1.75 -5.75 -17.25
CA ARG A 403 -2.33 -4.47 -16.81
C ARG A 403 -2.98 -3.70 -17.96
N ILE A 404 -2.38 -3.72 -19.16
CA ILE A 404 -2.96 -3.11 -20.36
C ILE A 404 -4.31 -3.76 -20.69
N VAL A 405 -4.38 -5.10 -20.71
CA VAL A 405 -5.63 -5.84 -20.97
C VAL A 405 -6.71 -5.50 -19.95
N ILE A 406 -6.40 -5.57 -18.66
CA ILE A 406 -7.36 -5.27 -17.58
C ILE A 406 -7.85 -3.81 -17.67
N ALA A 407 -6.95 -2.86 -17.94
CA ALA A 407 -7.30 -1.45 -18.07
C ALA A 407 -8.25 -1.20 -19.25
N MET A 408 -7.99 -1.80 -20.41
CA MET A 408 -8.87 -1.67 -21.59
C MET A 408 -10.25 -2.29 -21.32
N ASN A 409 -10.29 -3.49 -20.75
CA ASN A 409 -11.54 -4.16 -20.39
C ASN A 409 -12.36 -3.33 -19.40
N MET A 410 -11.72 -2.75 -18.39
CA MET A 410 -12.36 -1.86 -17.42
C MET A 410 -13.00 -0.64 -18.11
N LEU A 411 -12.28 -0.01 -19.05
CA LEU A 411 -12.80 1.14 -19.79
C LEU A 411 -13.99 0.75 -20.68
N ASP A 412 -13.91 -0.39 -21.36
CA ASP A 412 -14.96 -0.85 -22.26
C ASP A 412 -16.23 -1.29 -21.52
N ILE A 413 -16.07 -2.02 -20.42
CA ILE A 413 -17.17 -2.37 -19.50
C ILE A 413 -17.82 -1.09 -18.97
N ASN A 414 -17.02 -0.15 -18.48
CA ASN A 414 -17.57 1.09 -17.92
C ASN A 414 -18.32 1.89 -18.99
N ARG A 415 -17.72 2.10 -20.18
CA ARG A 415 -18.39 2.79 -21.29
C ARG A 415 -19.71 2.11 -21.68
N TRP A 416 -19.72 0.79 -21.74
CA TRP A 416 -20.93 0.03 -22.04
C TRP A 416 -22.00 0.22 -20.97
N LEU A 417 -21.67 0.09 -19.69
CA LEU A 417 -22.62 0.34 -18.59
C LEU A 417 -23.16 1.77 -18.61
N LEU A 418 -22.27 2.76 -18.77
CA LEU A 418 -22.65 4.18 -18.81
C LEU A 418 -23.63 4.49 -19.94
N LYS A 419 -23.46 3.86 -21.11
CA LYS A 419 -24.34 4.03 -22.27
C LYS A 419 -25.71 3.35 -22.12
N ASN A 420 -25.85 2.41 -21.18
CA ASN A 420 -27.06 1.61 -20.98
C ASN A 420 -27.64 1.80 -19.57
N ARG A 421 -27.47 2.99 -18.97
CA ARG A 421 -27.95 3.30 -17.60
C ARG A 421 -29.46 3.38 -17.49
N ASP A 422 -30.14 3.68 -18.58
CA ASP A 422 -31.60 3.59 -18.71
C ASP A 422 -32.09 2.17 -18.43
N ARG A 423 -31.33 1.15 -18.87
CA ARG A 423 -31.62 -0.27 -18.62
C ARG A 423 -31.03 -0.78 -17.31
N TYR A 424 -29.75 -0.50 -17.03
CA TYR A 424 -29.03 -1.10 -15.91
C TYR A 424 -29.08 -0.28 -14.61
N GLY A 425 -29.79 0.86 -14.63
CA GLY A 425 -29.97 1.76 -13.50
C GLY A 425 -29.03 2.97 -13.54
N ALA A 426 -29.52 4.10 -13.01
CA ALA A 426 -28.81 5.38 -13.02
C ALA A 426 -27.42 5.32 -12.35
N LEU A 427 -27.22 4.40 -11.40
CA LEU A 427 -25.94 4.22 -10.72
C LEU A 427 -24.97 3.28 -11.45
N ALA A 428 -25.39 2.62 -12.53
CA ALA A 428 -24.59 1.61 -13.21
C ALA A 428 -23.25 2.17 -13.71
N ARG A 429 -22.17 1.51 -13.29
CA ARG A 429 -20.76 1.84 -13.60
C ARG A 429 -19.81 0.79 -13.02
N VAL A 430 -18.56 0.82 -13.47
CA VAL A 430 -17.44 0.21 -12.73
C VAL A 430 -17.19 1.02 -11.45
N VAL A 431 -17.05 0.34 -10.32
CA VAL A 431 -16.89 0.95 -8.99
C VAL A 431 -15.55 0.66 -8.33
N LEU A 432 -14.90 -0.45 -8.66
CA LEU A 432 -13.63 -0.84 -8.07
C LEU A 432 -12.86 -1.76 -9.02
N THR A 433 -11.53 -1.73 -8.88
CA THR A 433 -10.65 -2.76 -9.43
C THR A 433 -9.63 -3.12 -8.36
N VAL A 434 -9.43 -4.42 -8.17
CA VAL A 434 -8.48 -5.00 -7.23
C VAL A 434 -7.74 -6.08 -8.00
N HIS A 435 -6.41 -6.20 -7.90
CA HIS A 435 -5.66 -7.22 -8.66
C HIS A 435 -6.09 -7.33 -10.14
N ASP A 436 -6.64 -8.48 -10.53
CA ASP A 436 -7.14 -8.88 -11.83
C ASP A 436 -8.68 -8.87 -11.95
N GLU A 437 -9.38 -8.35 -10.94
CA GLU A 437 -10.83 -8.23 -10.87
C GLU A 437 -11.34 -6.81 -11.16
N ILE A 438 -12.49 -6.77 -11.84
CA ILE A 438 -13.27 -5.57 -12.13
C ILE A 438 -14.64 -5.73 -11.47
N LEU A 439 -15.00 -4.76 -10.65
CA LEU A 439 -16.29 -4.70 -9.98
C LEU A 439 -17.15 -3.61 -10.61
N ALA A 440 -18.37 -3.97 -10.96
CA ALA A 440 -19.40 -3.05 -11.40
C ALA A 440 -20.63 -3.13 -10.50
N ILE A 441 -21.50 -2.13 -10.62
CA ILE A 441 -22.85 -2.20 -10.07
C ILE A 441 -23.89 -2.02 -11.18
N GLY A 442 -25.05 -2.63 -11.00
CA GLY A 442 -26.24 -2.46 -11.82
C GLY A 442 -27.46 -3.04 -11.12
N LEU A 443 -28.65 -2.79 -11.66
CA LEU A 443 -29.92 -3.28 -11.10
C LEU A 443 -29.90 -4.80 -10.91
N SER A 444 -30.45 -5.26 -9.79
CA SER A 444 -30.42 -6.68 -9.41
C SER A 444 -31.00 -7.61 -10.47
N GLU A 445 -32.07 -7.19 -11.16
CA GLU A 445 -32.73 -7.98 -12.22
C GLU A 445 -31.86 -8.20 -13.46
N HIS A 446 -30.84 -7.36 -13.67
CA HIS A 446 -29.92 -7.43 -14.80
C HIS A 446 -28.52 -7.93 -14.43
N ALA A 447 -28.28 -8.32 -13.17
CA ALA A 447 -26.94 -8.69 -12.69
C ALA A 447 -26.32 -9.86 -13.49
N ALA A 448 -27.11 -10.87 -13.87
CA ALA A 448 -26.64 -11.98 -14.69
C ALA A 448 -26.25 -11.56 -16.12
N GLU A 449 -27.02 -10.65 -16.71
CA GLU A 449 -26.73 -10.10 -18.05
C GLU A 449 -25.46 -9.25 -18.03
N ILE A 450 -25.33 -8.37 -17.03
CA ILE A 450 -24.13 -7.56 -16.81
C ILE A 450 -22.91 -8.46 -16.64
N PHE A 451 -23.02 -9.50 -15.81
CA PHE A 451 -21.93 -10.45 -15.60
C PHE A 451 -21.52 -11.17 -16.89
N ALA A 452 -22.49 -11.67 -17.65
CA ALA A 452 -22.22 -12.32 -18.94
C ALA A 452 -21.48 -11.37 -19.90
N LYS A 453 -21.90 -10.10 -19.95
CA LYS A 453 -21.25 -9.10 -20.80
C LYS A 453 -19.86 -8.72 -20.32
N MET A 454 -19.65 -8.60 -19.01
CA MET A 454 -18.33 -8.39 -18.43
C MET A 454 -17.36 -9.53 -18.78
N LYS A 455 -17.80 -10.78 -18.67
CA LYS A 455 -17.00 -11.94 -19.10
C LYS A 455 -16.66 -11.87 -20.60
N GLU A 456 -17.62 -11.51 -21.44
CA GLU A 456 -17.38 -11.34 -22.88
C GLU A 456 -16.27 -10.30 -23.11
N PHE A 457 -16.35 -9.11 -22.51
CA PHE A 457 -15.30 -8.09 -22.62
C PHE A 457 -13.95 -8.61 -22.12
N MET A 458 -13.95 -9.25 -20.96
CA MET A 458 -12.71 -9.74 -20.32
C MET A 458 -12.06 -10.90 -21.08
N SER A 459 -12.81 -11.66 -21.88
CA SER A 459 -12.27 -12.70 -22.75
C SER A 459 -11.81 -12.20 -24.13
N ARG A 460 -11.93 -10.89 -24.43
CA ARG A 460 -11.49 -10.34 -25.73
C ARG A 460 -9.98 -10.27 -25.80
N ILE A 461 -9.44 -10.81 -26.88
CA ILE A 461 -8.02 -10.73 -27.21
C ILE A 461 -7.73 -9.32 -27.73
N PRO A 462 -6.70 -8.63 -27.21
CA PRO A 462 -6.32 -7.33 -27.74
C PRO A 462 -5.68 -7.48 -29.12
N SER A 463 -5.91 -6.51 -30.01
CA SER A 463 -5.41 -6.56 -31.40
C SER A 463 -3.90 -6.72 -31.55
N TRP A 464 -3.12 -6.22 -30.58
CA TRP A 464 -1.66 -6.38 -30.55
C TRP A 464 -1.19 -7.78 -30.12
N ALA A 465 -2.10 -8.63 -29.62
CA ALA A 465 -1.86 -10.03 -29.28
C ALA A 465 -2.62 -11.01 -30.19
N ASP A 466 -3.29 -10.51 -31.22
CA ASP A 466 -4.19 -11.30 -32.06
C ASP A 466 -3.42 -12.12 -33.10
N ASN A 467 -2.71 -13.14 -32.61
CA ASN A 467 -2.08 -14.19 -33.42
C ASN A 467 -2.84 -15.53 -33.31
N GLY A 468 -4.07 -15.50 -32.77
CA GLY A 468 -4.94 -16.65 -32.62
C GLY A 468 -4.58 -17.65 -31.50
N THR A 469 -3.52 -17.41 -30.71
CA THR A 469 -3.07 -18.39 -29.68
C THR A 469 -3.29 -17.92 -28.24
N LEU A 470 -3.43 -16.62 -27.98
CA LEU A 470 -3.76 -16.12 -26.64
C LEU A 470 -5.21 -16.45 -26.32
N VAL A 471 -5.44 -17.21 -25.24
CA VAL A 471 -6.79 -17.49 -24.73
C VAL A 471 -6.98 -16.77 -23.41
N LEU A 472 -7.97 -15.87 -23.34
CA LEU A 472 -8.36 -15.15 -22.12
C LEU A 472 -9.69 -15.68 -21.57
N LYS A 473 -9.76 -15.83 -20.25
CA LYS A 473 -10.94 -16.36 -19.55
C LYS A 473 -11.21 -15.50 -18.33
N ALA A 474 -12.48 -15.23 -18.09
CA ALA A 474 -12.94 -14.59 -16.87
C ALA A 474 -13.94 -15.45 -16.10
N GLU A 475 -13.85 -15.39 -14.78
CA GLU A 475 -14.72 -16.04 -13.82
C GLU A 475 -15.29 -15.00 -12.84
N GLY A 476 -16.23 -15.38 -11.99
CA GLY A 476 -16.81 -14.45 -11.01
C GLY A 476 -18.28 -14.71 -10.73
N GLY A 477 -19.00 -13.65 -10.38
CA GLY A 477 -20.42 -13.70 -10.08
C GLY A 477 -20.96 -12.36 -9.60
N PHE A 478 -22.13 -12.39 -8.99
CA PHE A 478 -22.77 -11.19 -8.46
C PHE A 478 -23.46 -11.47 -7.13
N ASP A 479 -23.51 -10.46 -6.27
CA ASP A 479 -24.11 -10.55 -4.94
C ASP A 479 -24.48 -9.13 -4.44
N LYS A 480 -25.22 -9.03 -3.34
CA LYS A 480 -25.53 -7.74 -2.68
C LYS A 480 -24.30 -7.08 -2.06
N CYS A 481 -23.25 -7.86 -1.78
CA CYS A 481 -22.00 -7.38 -1.23
C CYS A 481 -20.81 -7.93 -2.01
N TYR A 482 -19.61 -7.45 -1.69
CA TYR A 482 -18.38 -7.91 -2.32
C TYR A 482 -17.93 -9.23 -1.68
N SER A 483 -18.68 -10.29 -1.94
CA SER A 483 -18.47 -11.63 -1.37
C SER A 483 -17.59 -12.54 -2.22
N LYS A 484 -17.61 -12.34 -3.54
CA LYS A 484 -16.89 -13.14 -4.54
C LYS A 484 -15.43 -12.76 -4.65
#